data_AF-A0A5N5W1F1-F1
#
_entry.id   AF-A0A5N5W1F1-F1
#
_cell.length_a   1.000
_cell.length_b   1.000
_cell.length_c   1.000
_cell.angle_alpha   90.00
_cell.angle_beta   90.00
_cell.angle_gamma   90.00
#
_symmetry.space_group_name_H-M   'P 1'
#
loop_
_entity.id
_entity.type
_entity.pdbx_description
1 polymer ?
#
loop_
_entity_poly.entity_id
_entity_poly.type
_entity_poly.pdbx_seq_one_letter_code
_entity_poly.pdbx_strand_id
1 'polypeptide(L)'
;MPRPTLFRLLVQERRWDNWAVFCEHFERAAREAAVKLSSPRLAGVTAGRRTFDRWFSGDWCGRPQRDAARVIEHLLGFSCAELFSPAPDVFGAATAVHDRGGLAASLAISARWPTSRLFMSATGDVADWWELAGRNVLDGTTTAVQFHPAAAGDGTVRITVDDTGALRRFLRPARRGLLVAVDEQATEMKLYVVDSWNARRALVSYPSPEAMLALPAAHELDDLTYGILWSLIQLDDGLLADDQALEEERRVMDACLPLPRSAVSRETCRELTAVGAGWLGSAFCAQHVQRRLDGASEPPVFWTREQTGEQAAAWLFFQHKLAYLRSLADRFAGVPVVMSRTFCIPENEVVRSGRYERILLFLAIALMELYGIRIQVTVRPEYSSVDGFALVTGQRAVVANWVRTEALWRADTITARSDVRAYQEIVNDASSASVVDGPSPVSRLRALSGYLEIDWRWLVRRCRSLSASGVGGLARPRSRLITLDALDQALHFVGTLPPDS
;
A
#
# COMPACT_ATOMS: atom_id res chain seq x y z
N MET A 1 31.44 21.50 17.35
CA MET A 1 31.28 21.09 18.76
C MET A 1 31.81 19.66 18.91
N PRO A 2 32.51 19.31 19.99
CA PRO A 2 32.97 17.93 20.21
C PRO A 2 31.76 16.98 20.34
N ARG A 3 31.87 15.78 19.76
CA ARG A 3 30.80 14.76 19.78
C ARG A 3 30.59 14.27 21.23
N PRO A 4 29.34 14.13 21.72
CA PRO A 4 29.08 13.65 23.07
C PRO A 4 29.57 12.21 23.24
N THR A 5 30.00 11.86 24.45
CA THR A 5 30.39 10.49 24.81
C THR A 5 29.16 9.61 25.02
N LEU A 6 29.31 8.29 24.84
CA LEU A 6 28.22 7.33 25.11
C LEU A 6 27.72 7.43 26.56
N PHE A 7 28.62 7.69 27.51
CA PHE A 7 28.30 7.95 28.93
C PHE A 7 27.30 9.09 29.09
N ARG A 8 27.54 10.22 28.42
CA ARG A 8 26.67 11.40 28.50
C ARG A 8 25.26 11.08 27.99
N LEU A 9 25.15 10.37 26.88
CA LEU A 9 23.86 10.01 26.29
C LEU A 9 23.06 9.04 27.17
N LEU A 10 23.69 7.98 27.67
CA LEU A 10 23.01 6.99 28.53
C LEU A 10 22.53 7.61 29.86
N VAL A 11 23.30 8.55 30.41
CA VAL A 11 22.91 9.29 31.62
C VAL A 11 21.74 10.24 31.32
N GLN A 12 21.73 10.90 30.16
CA GLN A 12 20.61 11.75 29.73
C GLN A 12 19.33 10.96 29.40
N GLU A 13 19.45 9.85 28.68
CA GLU A 13 18.34 8.96 28.33
C GLU A 13 17.61 8.46 29.58
N ARG A 14 18.38 8.11 30.62
CA ARG A 14 17.83 7.63 31.90
C ARG A 14 17.40 8.77 32.83
N ARG A 15 17.51 10.02 32.41
CA ARG A 15 17.20 11.24 33.20
C ARG A 15 18.00 11.32 34.50
N TRP A 16 19.27 10.93 34.45
CA TRP A 16 20.24 10.99 35.54
C TRP A 16 21.24 12.15 35.36
N ASP A 17 20.86 13.17 34.59
CA ASP A 17 21.66 14.36 34.28
C ASP A 17 21.87 15.28 35.49
N ASN A 18 21.13 15.07 36.58
CA ASN A 18 21.39 15.68 37.88
C ASN A 18 22.35 14.81 38.72
N TRP A 19 23.46 15.40 39.20
CA TRP A 19 24.43 14.71 40.06
C TRP A 19 23.81 13.98 41.25
N ALA A 20 22.83 14.57 41.94
CA ALA A 20 22.23 13.96 43.12
C ALA A 20 21.49 12.65 42.76
N VAL A 21 20.78 12.65 41.62
CA VAL A 21 20.06 11.49 41.08
C VAL A 21 21.05 10.44 40.58
N PHE A 22 22.09 10.86 39.85
CA PHE A 22 23.14 9.95 39.41
C PHE A 22 23.86 9.28 40.59
N CYS A 23 24.19 10.04 41.64
CA CYS A 23 24.92 9.53 42.80
C CYS A 23 24.14 8.43 43.52
N GLU A 24 22.81 8.58 43.67
CA GLU A 24 21.95 7.57 44.26
C GLU A 24 21.99 6.25 43.47
N HIS A 25 21.87 6.32 42.15
CA HIS A 25 21.93 5.15 41.29
C HIS A 25 23.33 4.52 41.25
N PHE A 26 24.36 5.35 41.26
CA PHE A 26 25.76 4.91 41.31
C PHE A 26 26.07 4.16 42.61
N GLU A 27 25.67 4.68 43.77
CA GLU A 27 25.89 4.04 45.07
C GLU A 27 25.07 2.75 45.23
N ARG A 28 23.87 2.69 44.65
CA ARG A 28 23.11 1.44 44.55
C ARG A 28 23.86 0.40 43.72
N ALA A 29 24.32 0.77 42.52
CA ALA A 29 25.11 -0.12 41.67
C ALA A 29 26.46 -0.50 42.32
N ALA A 30 27.04 0.36 43.14
CA ALA A 30 28.28 0.07 43.87
C ALA A 30 28.09 -1.08 44.88
N ARG A 31 26.95 -1.08 45.60
CA ARG A 31 26.58 -2.17 46.52
C ARG A 31 26.26 -3.47 45.77
N GLU A 32 25.54 -3.39 44.65
CA GLU A 32 25.22 -4.54 43.81
C GLU A 32 26.48 -5.16 43.19
N ALA A 33 27.39 -4.32 42.67
CA ALA A 33 28.68 -4.74 42.12
C ALA A 33 29.59 -5.39 43.18
N ALA A 34 29.55 -4.90 44.43
CA ALA A 34 30.36 -5.48 45.51
C ALA A 34 29.99 -6.94 45.80
N VAL A 35 28.69 -7.26 45.75
CA VAL A 35 28.18 -8.63 45.89
C VAL A 35 28.51 -9.45 44.65
N LYS A 36 28.18 -8.95 43.46
CA LYS A 36 28.31 -9.69 42.19
C LYS A 36 29.76 -9.96 41.78
N LEU A 37 30.69 -9.06 42.10
CA LEU A 37 32.11 -9.17 41.76
C LEU A 37 32.97 -9.65 42.95
N SER A 38 32.34 -10.14 44.02
CA SER A 38 32.99 -10.61 45.27
C SER A 38 34.06 -9.65 45.79
N SER A 39 33.77 -8.34 45.74
CA SER A 39 34.72 -7.27 46.03
C SER A 39 34.10 -6.29 47.04
N PRO A 40 34.24 -6.55 48.36
CA PRO A 40 33.57 -5.76 49.41
C PRO A 40 33.91 -4.27 49.39
N ARG A 41 35.10 -3.92 48.87
CA ARG A 41 35.57 -2.53 48.77
C ARG A 41 34.74 -1.66 47.81
N LEU A 42 33.99 -2.27 46.88
CA LEU A 42 33.14 -1.52 45.95
C LEU A 42 31.91 -0.91 46.61
N ALA A 43 31.44 -1.47 47.74
CA ALA A 43 30.19 -1.03 48.37
C ALA A 43 30.24 0.40 48.92
N GLY A 44 31.44 0.94 49.17
CA GLY A 44 31.66 2.30 49.68
C GLY A 44 32.10 3.31 48.62
N VAL A 45 32.10 2.93 47.34
CA VAL A 45 32.56 3.81 46.26
C VAL A 45 31.45 4.81 45.91
N THR A 46 31.79 6.11 45.93
CA THR A 46 30.87 7.20 45.58
C THR A 46 31.44 8.04 44.44
N ALA A 47 30.55 8.74 43.72
CA ALA A 47 30.93 9.64 42.64
C ALA A 47 30.77 11.10 43.09
N GLY A 48 31.87 11.76 43.48
CA GLY A 48 31.83 13.18 43.85
C GLY A 48 31.38 14.08 42.69
N ARG A 49 30.70 15.19 43.00
CA ARG A 49 30.10 16.11 42.01
C ARG A 49 31.05 16.55 40.90
N ARG A 50 32.27 16.96 41.27
CA ARG A 50 33.32 17.36 40.31
C ARG A 50 33.75 16.22 39.37
N THR A 51 33.66 14.97 39.83
CA THR A 51 33.98 13.78 39.03
C THR A 51 32.86 13.48 38.05
N PHE A 52 31.59 13.60 38.47
CA PHE A 52 30.43 13.48 37.60
C PHE A 52 30.41 14.56 36.53
N ASP A 53 30.56 15.84 36.90
CA ASP A 53 30.57 16.96 35.94
C ASP A 53 31.66 16.78 34.88
N ARG A 54 32.83 16.26 35.30
CA ARG A 54 33.94 15.94 34.39
C ARG A 54 33.59 14.80 33.43
N TRP A 55 32.98 13.71 33.89
CA TRP A 55 32.53 12.61 33.04
C TRP A 55 31.40 13.02 32.08
N PHE A 56 30.49 13.87 32.55
CA PHE A 56 29.32 14.32 31.81
C PHE A 56 29.64 15.40 30.77
N SER A 57 30.70 16.20 30.98
CA SER A 57 31.11 17.28 30.07
C SER A 57 31.34 16.81 28.62
N GLY A 58 31.81 15.57 28.44
CA GLY A 58 32.11 14.98 27.13
C GLY A 58 33.53 15.25 26.62
N ASP A 59 34.29 16.13 27.27
CA ASP A 59 35.67 16.50 26.88
C ASP A 59 36.75 15.68 27.63
N TRP A 60 36.35 14.65 28.37
CA TRP A 60 37.25 13.90 29.23
C TRP A 60 37.81 12.64 28.54
N CYS A 61 39.12 12.61 28.33
CA CYS A 61 39.84 11.52 27.64
C CYS A 61 40.55 10.53 28.60
N GLY A 62 40.19 10.52 29.89
CA GLY A 62 40.81 9.66 30.91
C GLY A 62 40.05 8.34 31.15
N ARG A 63 40.61 7.46 31.99
CA ARG A 63 39.89 6.29 32.54
C ARG A 63 39.48 6.54 33.99
N PRO A 64 38.28 6.09 34.43
CA PRO A 64 37.90 6.27 35.82
C PRO A 64 38.85 5.50 36.73
N GLN A 65 38.95 5.91 38.00
CA GLN A 65 39.71 5.15 38.97
C GLN A 65 39.16 3.72 39.05
N ARG A 66 40.05 2.72 39.23
CA ARG A 66 39.78 1.29 39.07
C ARG A 66 38.44 0.80 39.67
N ASP A 67 38.09 1.27 40.86
CA ASP A 67 36.86 0.86 41.54
C ASP A 67 35.63 1.59 41.01
N ALA A 68 35.73 2.89 40.73
CA ALA A 68 34.67 3.66 40.06
C ALA A 68 34.40 3.15 38.63
N ALA A 69 35.43 2.74 37.90
CA ALA A 69 35.30 2.13 36.57
C ALA A 69 34.40 0.89 36.62
N ARG A 70 34.66 -0.02 37.55
CA ARG A 70 33.88 -1.26 37.73
C ARG A 70 32.42 -0.99 38.08
N VAL A 71 32.17 0.04 38.90
CA VAL A 71 30.79 0.43 39.26
C VAL A 71 30.04 1.00 38.06
N ILE A 72 30.68 1.85 37.24
CA ILE A 72 30.05 2.43 36.05
C ILE A 72 29.76 1.37 34.99
N GLU A 73 30.72 0.46 34.76
CA GLU A 73 30.54 -0.66 33.83
C GLU A 73 29.37 -1.54 34.25
N HIS A 74 29.23 -1.79 35.57
CA HIS A 74 28.09 -2.51 36.12
C HIS A 74 26.77 -1.75 35.99
N LEU A 75 26.77 -0.44 36.25
CA LEU A 75 25.59 0.42 36.22
C LEU A 75 25.03 0.63 34.80
N LEU A 76 25.92 0.77 33.81
CA LEU A 76 25.54 1.12 32.44
C LEU A 76 25.59 -0.06 31.47
N GLY A 77 26.32 -1.13 31.80
CA GLY A 77 26.38 -2.37 30.99
C GLY A 77 27.39 -2.34 29.85
N PHE A 78 28.24 -1.32 29.77
CA PHE A 78 29.26 -1.14 28.74
C PHE A 78 30.64 -0.94 29.38
N SER A 79 31.73 -1.26 28.68
CA SER A 79 33.08 -1.02 29.19
C SER A 79 33.38 0.47 29.32
N CYS A 80 34.28 0.86 30.23
CA CYS A 80 34.71 2.27 30.34
C CYS A 80 35.32 2.80 29.02
N ALA A 81 35.95 1.93 28.22
CA ALA A 81 36.49 2.32 26.92
C ALA A 81 35.38 2.72 25.94
N GLU A 82 34.24 2.03 25.97
CA GLU A 82 33.08 2.33 25.13
C GLU A 82 32.28 3.52 25.67
N LEU A 83 32.12 3.62 26.99
CA LEU A 83 31.37 4.71 27.61
C LEU A 83 32.00 6.08 27.39
N PHE A 84 33.34 6.16 27.38
CA PHE A 84 34.06 7.42 27.19
C PHE A 84 34.60 7.61 25.77
N SER A 85 34.20 6.76 24.82
CA SER A 85 34.41 7.02 23.39
C SER A 85 33.29 7.91 22.82
N PRO A 86 33.50 8.53 21.65
CA PRO A 86 32.44 9.24 20.95
C PRO A 86 31.25 8.33 20.72
N ALA A 87 30.05 8.79 21.06
CA ALA A 87 28.85 7.99 20.90
C ALA A 87 28.62 7.61 19.42
N PRO A 88 28.09 6.40 19.14
CA PRO A 88 27.61 6.06 17.81
C PRO A 88 26.51 7.03 17.38
N ASP A 89 26.49 7.40 16.09
CA ASP A 89 25.52 8.36 15.51
C ASP A 89 24.04 7.96 15.75
N VAL A 90 23.79 6.69 16.10
CA VAL A 90 22.47 6.12 16.40
C VAL A 90 21.89 6.57 17.75
N PHE A 91 22.74 6.97 18.72
CA PHE A 91 22.31 7.31 20.09
C PHE A 91 22.07 8.80 20.31
N GLY A 92 22.17 9.62 19.26
CA GLY A 92 21.68 10.99 19.31
C GLY A 92 20.18 10.98 19.60
N ALA A 93 19.81 10.96 20.87
CA ALA A 93 18.45 11.19 21.34
C ALA A 93 18.12 12.67 21.08
N ALA A 94 17.97 13.00 19.80
CA ALA A 94 17.22 14.16 19.40
C ALA A 94 15.79 13.89 19.87
N THR A 95 15.38 14.62 20.90
CA THR A 95 13.98 14.90 21.20
C THR A 95 13.42 15.70 20.02
N ALA A 96 13.28 15.06 18.87
CA ALA A 96 12.45 15.57 17.80
C ALA A 96 11.02 15.35 18.29
N VAL A 97 10.48 16.34 19.00
CA VAL A 97 9.05 16.44 19.21
C VAL A 97 8.47 16.48 17.79
N HIS A 98 7.75 15.43 17.39
CA HIS A 98 7.03 15.46 16.11
C HIS A 98 6.20 16.72 16.06
N ASP A 99 6.25 17.41 14.91
CA ASP A 99 5.41 18.58 14.73
C ASP A 99 3.93 18.21 14.97
N ARG A 100 3.20 19.11 15.60
CA ARG A 100 1.80 18.91 16.00
C ARG A 100 0.95 18.50 14.79
N GLY A 101 1.20 19.10 13.62
CA GLY A 101 0.49 18.79 12.39
C GLY A 101 0.73 17.35 11.94
N GLY A 102 1.98 16.86 12.01
CA GLY A 102 2.32 15.47 11.68
C GLY A 102 1.65 14.45 12.60
N LEU A 103 1.62 14.71 13.92
CA LEU A 103 0.92 13.83 14.86
C LEU A 103 -0.59 13.80 14.62
N ALA A 104 -1.20 14.97 14.42
CA ALA A 104 -2.63 15.08 14.16
C ALA A 104 -3.02 14.44 12.81
N ALA A 105 -2.22 14.62 11.76
CA ALA A 105 -2.38 13.92 10.49
C ALA A 105 -2.31 12.39 10.68
N SER A 106 -1.37 11.90 11.47
CA SER A 106 -1.21 10.46 11.73
C SER A 106 -2.44 9.84 12.43
N LEU A 107 -2.99 10.55 13.41
CA LEU A 107 -4.24 10.14 14.07
C LEU A 107 -5.42 10.18 13.10
N ALA A 108 -5.54 11.23 12.28
CA ALA A 108 -6.63 11.37 11.31
C ALA A 108 -6.60 10.25 10.24
N ILE A 109 -5.42 9.94 9.71
CA ILE A 109 -5.20 8.85 8.75
C ILE A 109 -5.61 7.51 9.36
N SER A 110 -5.15 7.21 10.58
CA SER A 110 -5.42 5.93 11.26
C SER A 110 -6.90 5.78 11.66
N ALA A 111 -7.58 6.89 11.99
CA ALA A 111 -9.02 6.88 12.28
C ALA A 111 -9.88 6.69 11.03
N ARG A 112 -9.42 7.21 9.87
CA ARG A 112 -10.18 7.15 8.62
C ARG A 112 -10.10 5.80 7.92
N TRP A 113 -8.94 5.14 7.95
CA TRP A 113 -8.73 3.88 7.23
C TRP A 113 -8.28 2.75 8.14
N PRO A 114 -9.08 1.67 8.29
CA PRO A 114 -8.75 0.56 9.20
C PRO A 114 -7.53 -0.27 8.76
N THR A 115 -7.12 -0.15 7.49
CA THR A 115 -5.93 -0.79 6.93
C THR A 115 -4.68 0.07 7.01
N SER A 116 -4.76 1.21 7.70
CA SER A 116 -3.65 2.15 7.83
C SER A 116 -3.18 2.20 9.28
N ARG A 117 -1.87 2.01 9.51
CA ARG A 117 -1.24 2.26 10.80
C ARG A 117 0.06 3.01 10.62
N LEU A 118 0.23 4.08 11.41
CA LEU A 118 1.41 4.94 11.34
C LEU A 118 2.26 4.76 12.59
N PHE A 119 3.57 4.56 12.38
CA PHE A 119 4.58 4.42 13.42
C PHE A 119 5.54 5.60 13.33
N MET A 120 5.44 6.48 14.33
CA MET A 120 6.27 7.68 14.41
C MET A 120 7.60 7.34 15.11
N SER A 121 8.72 7.61 14.45
CA SER A 121 10.06 7.39 15.00
C SER A 121 10.42 8.46 16.03
N ALA A 122 10.86 8.05 17.22
CA ALA A 122 11.32 8.99 18.26
C ALA A 122 12.63 9.71 17.91
N THR A 123 13.36 9.26 16.88
CA THR A 123 14.61 9.88 16.42
C THR A 123 14.43 10.48 15.03
N GLY A 124 14.81 11.75 14.86
CA GLY A 124 14.66 12.48 13.60
C GLY A 124 15.50 11.96 12.42
N ASP A 125 16.44 11.05 12.67
CA ASP A 125 17.28 10.44 11.64
C ASP A 125 16.67 9.14 11.04
N VAL A 126 15.63 8.58 11.68
CA VAL A 126 14.86 7.43 11.17
C VAL A 126 13.52 7.96 10.68
N ALA A 127 13.15 7.62 9.44
CA ALA A 127 11.87 8.01 8.89
C ALA A 127 10.72 7.34 9.64
N ASP A 128 9.57 8.00 9.72
CA ASP A 128 8.33 7.38 10.16
C ASP A 128 7.92 6.29 9.16
N TRP A 129 7.08 5.35 9.60
CA TRP A 129 6.63 4.23 8.78
C TRP A 129 5.11 4.20 8.71
N TRP A 130 4.60 3.92 7.53
CA TRP A 130 3.19 3.71 7.26
C TRP A 130 2.97 2.26 6.86
N GLU A 131 2.35 1.49 7.75
CA GLU A 131 1.85 0.16 7.46
C GLU A 131 0.52 0.27 6.72
N LEU A 132 0.48 -0.37 5.56
CA LEU A 132 -0.68 -0.55 4.71
C LEU A 132 -1.05 -2.03 4.79
N ALA A 133 -1.95 -2.39 5.70
CA ALA A 133 -2.37 -3.76 5.90
C ALA A 133 -3.27 -4.23 4.76
N GLY A 134 -3.06 -5.46 4.28
CA GLY A 134 -4.02 -6.15 3.43
C GLY A 134 -5.23 -6.63 4.22
N ARG A 135 -6.25 -7.13 3.53
CA ARG A 135 -7.40 -7.76 4.19
C ARG A 135 -7.36 -9.27 4.01
N ASN A 136 -7.59 -9.73 2.78
CA ASN A 136 -7.73 -11.15 2.47
C ASN A 136 -6.84 -11.61 1.30
N VAL A 137 -6.37 -10.69 0.46
CA VAL A 137 -5.64 -11.01 -0.78
C VAL A 137 -4.25 -10.40 -0.81
N LEU A 138 -4.10 -9.20 -0.27
CA LEU A 138 -2.82 -8.51 -0.17
C LEU A 138 -2.14 -8.90 1.15
N ASP A 139 -0.81 -9.03 1.13
CA ASP A 139 -0.02 -9.47 2.27
C ASP A 139 0.18 -8.39 3.35
N GLY A 140 -0.12 -7.12 3.02
CA GLY A 140 0.33 -5.98 3.80
C GLY A 140 1.76 -5.55 3.43
N THR A 141 2.06 -4.26 3.61
CA THR A 141 3.44 -3.75 3.45
C THR A 141 3.66 -2.52 4.33
N THR A 142 4.90 -2.04 4.37
CA THR A 142 5.26 -0.79 5.03
C THR A 142 5.99 0.13 4.07
N THR A 143 5.76 1.44 4.20
CA THR A 143 6.49 2.45 3.44
C THR A 143 6.97 3.56 4.36
N ALA A 144 8.13 4.15 4.05
CA ALA A 144 8.60 5.29 4.81
C ALA A 144 7.70 6.51 4.53
N VAL A 145 7.41 7.30 5.55
CA VAL A 145 6.58 8.50 5.42
C VAL A 145 7.24 9.69 6.11
N GLN A 146 7.00 10.89 5.60
CA GLN A 146 7.32 12.14 6.28
C GLN A 146 6.19 13.14 6.12
N PHE A 147 5.88 13.83 7.20
CA PHE A 147 4.88 14.89 7.25
C PHE A 147 5.54 16.25 7.16
N HIS A 148 4.98 17.15 6.36
CA HIS A 148 5.46 18.52 6.21
C HIS A 148 4.28 19.50 6.21
N PRO A 149 4.41 20.67 6.87
CA PRO A 149 3.40 21.71 6.78
C PRO A 149 3.20 22.17 5.34
N ALA A 150 1.97 22.52 5.00
CA ALA A 150 1.64 23.03 3.68
C ALA A 150 0.54 24.08 3.73
N ALA A 151 0.48 24.88 2.68
CA ALA A 151 -0.60 25.83 2.43
C ALA A 151 -1.22 25.53 1.06
N ALA A 152 -2.52 25.23 1.03
CA ALA A 152 -3.25 25.15 -0.22
C ALA A 152 -3.48 26.56 -0.80
N GLY A 153 -3.27 26.69 -2.11
CA GLY A 153 -3.68 27.84 -2.90
C GLY A 153 -4.55 27.39 -4.08
N ASP A 154 -4.72 28.26 -5.08
CA ASP A 154 -5.53 27.96 -6.26
C ASP A 154 -4.92 26.81 -7.08
N GLY A 155 -5.51 25.62 -6.93
CA GLY A 155 -5.16 24.41 -7.67
C GLY A 155 -3.82 23.76 -7.32
N THR A 156 -3.03 24.36 -6.42
CA THR A 156 -1.71 23.86 -6.00
C THR A 156 -1.55 23.92 -4.49
N VAL A 157 -0.74 23.03 -3.95
CA VAL A 157 -0.41 22.92 -2.53
C VAL A 157 1.08 23.11 -2.39
N ARG A 158 1.50 24.07 -1.56
CA ARG A 158 2.90 24.39 -1.35
C ARG A 158 3.35 23.80 -0.04
N ILE A 159 4.37 22.95 -0.09
CA ILE A 159 4.99 22.34 1.09
C ILE A 159 6.13 23.24 1.57
N THR A 160 6.13 23.51 2.88
CA THR A 160 7.21 24.18 3.57
C THR A 160 8.23 23.14 4.05
N VAL A 161 9.50 23.35 3.72
CA VAL A 161 10.59 22.43 4.07
C VAL A 161 11.61 23.15 4.94
N ASP A 162 11.63 22.83 6.23
CA ASP A 162 12.54 23.48 7.19
C ASP A 162 13.98 22.96 7.07
N ASP A 163 14.17 21.66 6.86
CA ASP A 163 15.48 21.03 6.67
C ASP A 163 15.56 20.30 5.32
N THR A 164 16.10 21.02 4.33
CA THR A 164 16.33 20.48 2.98
C THR A 164 17.34 19.33 2.95
N GLY A 165 18.27 19.27 3.91
CA GLY A 165 19.25 18.19 4.05
C GLY A 165 18.58 16.91 4.53
N ALA A 166 17.74 16.98 5.56
CA ALA A 166 16.90 15.86 6.01
C ALA A 166 15.96 15.38 4.90
N LEU A 167 15.30 16.31 4.19
CA LEU A 167 14.44 15.96 3.06
C LEU A 167 15.21 15.20 1.97
N ARG A 168 16.40 15.67 1.57
CA ARG A 168 17.25 14.96 0.59
C ARG A 168 17.68 13.58 1.09
N ARG A 169 17.94 13.41 2.40
CA ARG A 169 18.25 12.11 3.00
C ARG A 169 17.04 11.17 3.00
N PHE A 170 15.81 11.68 3.09
CA PHE A 170 14.59 10.90 2.95
C PHE A 170 14.34 10.49 1.49
N LEU A 171 14.50 11.42 0.56
CA LEU A 171 14.24 11.25 -0.88
C LEU A 171 15.33 10.48 -1.64
N ARG A 172 16.00 9.52 -1.01
CA ARG A 172 17.05 8.71 -1.67
C ARG A 172 16.45 7.82 -2.78
N PRO A 173 17.16 7.58 -3.89
CA PRO A 173 16.66 6.80 -5.03
C PRO A 173 16.10 5.42 -4.74
N ALA A 174 16.76 4.65 -3.87
CA ALA A 174 16.38 3.27 -3.59
C ALA A 174 15.15 3.11 -2.67
N ARG A 175 14.75 4.16 -1.95
CA ARG A 175 13.68 4.09 -0.96
C ARG A 175 12.32 4.43 -1.57
N ARG A 176 11.34 3.54 -1.43
CA ARG A 176 9.92 3.90 -1.54
C ARG A 176 9.53 4.67 -0.29
N GLY A 177 9.07 5.90 -0.48
CA GLY A 177 8.52 6.71 0.61
C GLY A 177 7.49 7.69 0.11
N LEU A 178 6.68 8.20 1.03
CA LEU A 178 5.61 9.16 0.79
C LEU A 178 5.89 10.45 1.56
N LEU A 179 5.76 11.59 0.89
CA LEU A 179 5.65 12.88 1.56
C LEU A 179 4.17 13.19 1.72
N VAL A 180 3.75 13.51 2.94
CA VAL A 180 2.39 13.93 3.27
C VAL A 180 2.44 15.41 3.66
N ALA A 181 1.78 16.23 2.86
CA ALA A 181 1.58 17.64 3.10
C ALA A 181 0.36 17.84 4.00
N VAL A 182 0.52 18.62 5.07
CA VAL A 182 -0.52 18.88 6.07
C VAL A 182 -0.95 20.34 6.00
N ASP A 183 -2.18 20.59 5.56
CA ASP A 183 -2.80 21.92 5.58
C ASP A 183 -3.77 22.03 6.77
N GLU A 184 -3.32 22.77 7.79
CA GLU A 184 -4.11 23.08 9.00
C GLU A 184 -4.90 24.40 8.86
N GLN A 185 -4.76 25.15 7.77
CA GLN A 185 -5.46 26.44 7.59
C GLN A 185 -6.89 26.27 7.08
N ALA A 186 -7.21 25.12 6.50
CA ALA A 186 -8.57 24.78 6.12
C ALA A 186 -9.46 24.52 7.34
N THR A 187 -10.78 24.76 7.20
CA THR A 187 -11.78 24.51 8.27
C THR A 187 -11.74 23.07 8.78
N GLU A 188 -11.37 22.14 7.90
CA GLU A 188 -11.01 20.76 8.23
C GLU A 188 -9.59 20.52 7.73
N MET A 189 -8.77 19.81 8.52
CA MET A 189 -7.41 19.44 8.12
C MET A 189 -7.44 18.70 6.78
N LYS A 190 -6.65 19.18 5.83
CA LYS A 190 -6.47 18.52 4.53
C LYS A 190 -5.08 17.95 4.40
N LEU A 191 -5.03 16.77 3.80
CA LEU A 191 -3.81 16.02 3.57
C LEU A 191 -3.61 15.89 2.07
N TYR A 192 -2.36 16.02 1.61
CA TYR A 192 -1.98 15.77 0.23
C TYR A 192 -0.74 14.88 0.20
N VAL A 193 -0.55 14.11 -0.86
CA VAL A 193 0.51 13.10 -0.88
C VAL A 193 1.26 13.08 -2.19
N VAL A 194 2.54 12.73 -2.15
CA VAL A 194 3.37 12.45 -3.32
C VAL A 194 4.42 11.42 -2.97
N ASP A 195 4.80 10.57 -3.91
CA ASP A 195 5.89 9.63 -3.71
C ASP A 195 7.29 10.30 -3.75
N SER A 196 8.26 9.62 -3.16
CA SER A 196 9.63 10.11 -3.04
C SER A 196 10.29 10.36 -4.40
N TRP A 197 9.89 9.61 -5.43
CA TRP A 197 10.40 9.77 -6.79
C TRP A 197 9.92 11.09 -7.40
N ASN A 198 8.62 11.35 -7.39
CA ASN A 198 8.05 12.58 -7.94
C ASN A 198 8.47 13.81 -7.13
N ALA A 199 8.54 13.70 -5.80
CA ALA A 199 9.07 14.76 -4.94
C ALA A 199 10.52 15.11 -5.32
N ARG A 200 11.39 14.10 -5.49
CA ARG A 200 12.78 14.33 -5.91
C ARG A 200 12.85 14.98 -7.30
N ARG A 201 12.04 14.51 -8.26
CA ARG A 201 11.99 15.06 -9.63
C ARG A 201 11.60 16.54 -9.61
N ALA A 202 10.64 16.91 -8.78
CA ALA A 202 10.22 18.30 -8.62
C ALA A 202 11.33 19.18 -8.03
N LEU A 203 12.06 18.70 -7.02
CA LEU A 203 13.19 19.44 -6.42
C LEU A 203 14.35 19.70 -7.38
N VAL A 204 14.65 18.77 -8.30
CA VAL A 204 15.71 18.95 -9.31
C VAL A 204 15.31 20.02 -10.34
N SER A 205 14.01 20.12 -10.63
CA SER A 205 13.50 21.03 -11.66
C SER A 205 13.48 22.50 -11.22
N TYR A 206 13.53 22.77 -9.90
CA TYR A 206 13.49 24.13 -9.33
C TYR A 206 14.57 24.31 -8.24
N PRO A 207 15.82 24.62 -8.61
CA PRO A 207 16.91 24.85 -7.66
C PRO A 207 16.81 26.27 -7.04
N SER A 208 15.74 26.54 -6.30
CA SER A 208 15.62 27.74 -5.45
C SER A 208 16.23 27.45 -4.07
N PRO A 209 16.87 28.44 -3.40
CA PRO A 209 17.34 28.30 -2.02
C PRO A 209 16.19 28.02 -1.03
N GLU A 210 14.96 28.41 -1.35
CA GLU A 210 13.74 27.97 -0.69
C GLU A 210 13.14 26.83 -1.52
N ALA A 211 13.44 25.58 -1.12
CA ALA A 211 12.95 24.39 -1.80
C ALA A 211 11.44 24.21 -1.56
N MET A 212 10.61 25.05 -2.18
CA MET A 212 9.16 24.89 -2.15
C MET A 212 8.74 23.77 -3.09
N LEU A 213 8.24 22.67 -2.53
CA LEU A 213 7.65 21.59 -3.30
C LEU A 213 6.17 21.91 -3.55
N ALA A 214 5.80 22.10 -4.81
CA ALA A 214 4.41 22.32 -5.22
C ALA A 214 3.77 21.01 -5.69
N LEU A 215 2.62 20.67 -5.09
CA LEU A 215 1.79 19.54 -5.49
C LEU A 215 0.50 20.03 -6.15
N PRO A 216 -0.07 19.31 -7.12
CA PRO A 216 -1.44 19.56 -7.57
C PRO A 216 -2.41 19.34 -6.40
N ALA A 217 -3.43 20.20 -6.26
CA ALA A 217 -4.50 20.00 -5.28
C ALA A 217 -5.28 18.68 -5.53
N ALA A 218 -5.18 18.12 -6.74
CA ALA A 218 -5.74 16.82 -7.08
C ALA A 218 -5.16 15.66 -6.24
N HIS A 219 -3.95 15.82 -5.68
CA HIS A 219 -3.26 14.84 -4.82
C HIS A 219 -3.81 14.79 -3.39
N GLU A 220 -5.00 15.36 -3.15
CA GLU A 220 -5.70 15.26 -1.87
C GLU A 220 -5.79 13.78 -1.46
N LEU A 221 -5.34 13.48 -0.24
CA LEU A 221 -5.34 12.15 0.36
C LEU A 221 -6.73 11.87 0.95
N ASP A 222 -7.66 11.51 0.06
CA ASP A 222 -9.02 11.05 0.36
C ASP A 222 -9.18 9.55 0.08
N ASP A 223 -10.42 9.03 0.14
CA ASP A 223 -10.67 7.59 -0.06
C ASP A 223 -10.28 7.08 -1.46
N LEU A 224 -10.30 7.95 -2.49
CA LEU A 224 -9.88 7.58 -3.84
C LEU A 224 -8.35 7.45 -3.88
N THR A 225 -7.65 8.50 -3.45
CA THR A 225 -6.17 8.53 -3.44
C THR A 225 -5.60 7.45 -2.51
N TYR A 226 -6.18 7.27 -1.32
CA TYR A 226 -5.79 6.22 -0.40
C TYR A 226 -5.99 4.83 -1.00
N GLY A 227 -7.15 4.55 -1.61
CA GLY A 227 -7.39 3.26 -2.26
C GLY A 227 -6.35 2.95 -3.35
N ILE A 228 -6.00 3.94 -4.17
CA ILE A 228 -4.95 3.82 -5.19
C ILE A 228 -3.59 3.52 -4.55
N LEU A 229 -3.16 4.28 -3.56
CA LEU A 229 -1.86 4.07 -2.89
C LEU A 229 -1.80 2.74 -2.16
N TRP A 230 -2.84 2.42 -1.39
CA TRP A 230 -2.97 1.19 -0.61
C TRP A 230 -2.82 -0.05 -1.49
N SER A 231 -3.53 -0.09 -2.63
CA SER A 231 -3.45 -1.22 -3.56
C SER A 231 -2.17 -1.22 -4.39
N LEU A 232 -1.79 -0.08 -4.97
CA LEU A 232 -0.58 0.02 -5.82
C LEU A 232 0.68 -0.35 -5.07
N ILE A 233 0.88 0.16 -3.85
CA ILE A 233 2.13 -0.07 -3.10
C ILE A 233 2.25 -1.55 -2.70
N GLN A 234 1.17 -2.17 -2.23
CA GLN A 234 1.18 -3.59 -1.87
C GLN A 234 1.39 -4.51 -3.09
N LEU A 235 0.70 -4.23 -4.21
CA LEU A 235 0.91 -5.00 -5.44
C LEU A 235 2.33 -4.84 -5.98
N ASP A 236 2.88 -3.63 -5.92
CA ASP A 236 4.23 -3.33 -6.38
C ASP A 236 5.29 -4.03 -5.53
N ASP A 237 5.15 -3.98 -4.20
CA ASP A 237 6.09 -4.58 -3.26
C ASP A 237 6.08 -6.11 -3.35
N GLY A 238 4.90 -6.73 -3.42
CA GLY A 238 4.77 -8.18 -3.58
C GLY A 238 5.37 -8.68 -4.90
N LEU A 239 5.10 -7.99 -6.01
CA LEU A 239 5.67 -8.36 -7.31
C LEU A 239 7.18 -8.11 -7.40
N LEU A 240 7.71 -7.11 -6.70
CA LEU A 240 9.15 -6.90 -6.63
C LEU A 240 9.85 -7.95 -5.77
N ALA A 241 9.21 -8.41 -4.68
CA ALA A 241 9.74 -9.49 -3.86
C ALA A 241 9.84 -10.80 -4.66
N ASP A 242 8.89 -11.03 -5.57
CA ASP A 242 8.77 -12.27 -6.33
C ASP A 242 9.36 -12.23 -7.76
N ASP A 243 10.01 -11.14 -8.22
CA ASP A 243 10.35 -10.97 -9.66
C ASP A 243 11.17 -12.13 -10.23
N GLN A 244 12.14 -12.66 -9.47
CA GLN A 244 12.92 -13.83 -9.89
C GLN A 244 12.07 -15.12 -9.87
N ALA A 245 11.36 -15.39 -8.77
CA ALA A 245 10.54 -16.58 -8.62
C ALA A 245 9.43 -16.64 -9.69
N LEU A 246 8.81 -15.51 -10.02
CA LEU A 246 7.81 -15.40 -11.10
C LEU A 246 8.38 -15.73 -12.48
N GLU A 247 9.64 -15.37 -12.76
CA GLU A 247 10.28 -15.73 -14.03
C GLU A 247 10.55 -17.24 -14.13
N GLU A 248 10.90 -17.88 -13.01
CA GLU A 248 11.11 -19.32 -12.93
C GLU A 248 9.80 -20.11 -13.08
N GLU A 249 8.76 -19.69 -12.35
CA GLU A 249 7.42 -20.30 -12.36
C GLU A 249 6.66 -20.10 -13.68
N ARG A 250 7.10 -19.15 -14.52
CA ARG A 250 6.49 -18.97 -15.85
C ARG A 250 6.61 -20.22 -16.73
N ARG A 251 7.62 -21.07 -16.50
CA ARG A 251 7.76 -22.35 -17.21
C ARG A 251 6.65 -23.35 -16.85
N VAL A 252 6.22 -23.37 -15.59
CA VAL A 252 5.11 -24.23 -15.13
C VAL A 252 3.80 -23.77 -15.77
N MET A 253 3.59 -22.45 -15.82
CA MET A 253 2.46 -21.85 -16.53
C MET A 253 2.43 -22.27 -18.01
N ASP A 254 3.57 -22.13 -18.72
CA ASP A 254 3.68 -22.47 -20.15
C ASP A 254 3.42 -23.96 -20.42
N ALA A 255 3.88 -24.85 -19.54
CA ALA A 255 3.62 -26.28 -19.64
C ALA A 255 2.14 -26.65 -19.40
N CYS A 256 1.46 -25.92 -18.52
CA CYS A 256 0.04 -26.17 -18.20
C CYS A 256 -0.92 -25.56 -19.22
N LEU A 257 -0.54 -24.47 -19.89
CA LEU A 257 -1.44 -23.67 -20.74
C LEU A 257 -2.12 -24.47 -21.88
N PRO A 258 -1.45 -25.44 -22.55
CA PRO A 258 -2.09 -26.26 -23.58
C PRO A 258 -3.18 -27.20 -23.06
N LEU A 259 -3.17 -27.53 -21.76
CA LEU A 259 -4.09 -28.50 -21.16
C LEU A 259 -5.52 -27.95 -21.09
N PRO A 260 -6.56 -28.75 -21.41
CA PRO A 260 -7.95 -28.31 -21.29
C PRO A 260 -8.37 -28.17 -19.83
N ARG A 261 -7.77 -28.94 -18.93
CA ARG A 261 -7.98 -28.93 -17.48
C ARG A 261 -6.66 -28.72 -16.77
N SER A 262 -6.62 -27.76 -15.85
CA SER A 262 -5.44 -27.50 -15.02
C SER A 262 -5.87 -26.90 -13.68
N ALA A 263 -5.35 -27.44 -12.60
CA ALA A 263 -5.51 -26.91 -11.25
C ALA A 263 -4.20 -27.10 -10.50
N VAL A 264 -3.34 -26.07 -10.53
CA VAL A 264 -2.06 -26.10 -9.82
C VAL A 264 -2.27 -25.57 -8.41
N SER A 265 -1.80 -26.31 -7.40
CA SER A 265 -1.93 -25.93 -6.00
C SER A 265 -1.03 -24.73 -5.66
N ARG A 266 -1.48 -23.86 -4.74
CA ARG A 266 -0.61 -22.83 -4.14
C ARG A 266 0.61 -23.42 -3.45
N GLU A 267 0.47 -24.65 -2.94
CA GLU A 267 1.56 -25.39 -2.30
C GLU A 267 2.74 -25.71 -3.23
N THR A 268 2.53 -25.63 -4.55
CA THR A 268 3.60 -25.83 -5.54
C THR A 268 4.53 -24.61 -5.63
N CYS A 269 4.04 -23.41 -5.29
CA CYS A 269 4.78 -22.14 -5.38
C CYS A 269 4.77 -21.40 -4.04
N ARG A 270 5.14 -22.09 -2.95
CA ARG A 270 5.14 -21.54 -1.57
C ARG A 270 6.05 -20.32 -1.37
N GLU A 271 7.01 -20.12 -2.27
CA GLU A 271 7.96 -19.02 -2.19
C GLU A 271 7.36 -17.68 -2.64
N LEU A 272 6.23 -17.71 -3.37
CA LEU A 272 5.56 -16.51 -3.84
C LEU A 272 4.74 -15.86 -2.71
N THR A 273 4.75 -14.53 -2.68
CA THR A 273 3.76 -13.73 -1.95
C THR A 273 2.34 -14.00 -2.47
N ALA A 274 1.31 -13.62 -1.72
CA ALA A 274 -0.08 -13.75 -2.18
C ALA A 274 -0.32 -12.92 -3.45
N VAL A 275 0.36 -11.77 -3.58
CA VAL A 275 0.35 -10.94 -4.77
C VAL A 275 0.98 -11.65 -5.97
N GLY A 276 2.17 -12.23 -5.84
CA GLY A 276 2.84 -12.95 -6.93
C GLY A 276 2.04 -14.17 -7.39
N ALA A 277 1.54 -14.96 -6.44
CA ALA A 277 0.64 -16.08 -6.73
C ALA A 277 -0.64 -15.62 -7.45
N GLY A 278 -1.23 -14.51 -7.01
CA GLY A 278 -2.39 -13.88 -7.65
C GLY A 278 -2.09 -13.41 -9.06
N TRP A 279 -0.94 -12.78 -9.29
CA TRP A 279 -0.50 -12.38 -10.63
C TRP A 279 -0.35 -13.58 -11.56
N LEU A 280 0.37 -14.62 -11.13
CA LEU A 280 0.61 -15.81 -11.94
C LEU A 280 -0.70 -16.52 -12.31
N GLY A 281 -1.59 -16.75 -11.34
CA GLY A 281 -2.90 -17.34 -11.59
C GLY A 281 -3.78 -16.49 -12.50
N SER A 282 -3.80 -15.18 -12.29
CA SER A 282 -4.60 -14.26 -13.08
C SER A 282 -4.10 -14.14 -14.54
N ALA A 283 -2.79 -14.24 -14.76
CA ALA A 283 -2.15 -14.25 -16.07
C ALA A 283 -2.41 -15.57 -16.80
N PHE A 284 -2.27 -16.71 -16.12
CA PHE A 284 -2.64 -18.02 -16.67
C PHE A 284 -4.10 -18.04 -17.10
N CYS A 285 -5.03 -17.62 -16.23
CA CYS A 285 -6.46 -17.59 -16.54
C CYS A 285 -6.78 -16.71 -17.75
N ALA A 286 -6.15 -15.53 -17.87
CA ALA A 286 -6.34 -14.65 -19.02
C ALA A 286 -5.90 -15.32 -20.34
N GLN A 287 -4.71 -15.91 -20.36
CA GLN A 287 -4.19 -16.60 -21.54
C GLN A 287 -5.01 -17.85 -21.88
N HIS A 288 -5.42 -18.61 -20.86
CA HIS A 288 -6.26 -19.79 -21.04
C HIS A 288 -7.61 -19.41 -21.67
N VAL A 289 -8.28 -18.37 -21.17
CA VAL A 289 -9.52 -17.88 -21.76
C VAL A 289 -9.31 -17.44 -23.19
N GLN A 290 -8.28 -16.64 -23.49
CA GLN A 290 -8.00 -16.20 -24.86
C GLN A 290 -7.83 -17.40 -25.81
N ARG A 291 -6.96 -18.35 -25.44
CA ARG A 291 -6.70 -19.56 -26.23
C ARG A 291 -7.96 -20.41 -26.44
N ARG A 292 -8.80 -20.55 -25.41
CA ARG A 292 -10.03 -21.34 -25.50
C ARG A 292 -11.17 -20.60 -26.17
N LEU A 293 -11.11 -19.27 -26.27
CA LEU A 293 -12.05 -18.52 -27.07
C LEU A 293 -11.69 -18.57 -28.55
N ASP A 294 -10.46 -18.91 -28.97
CA ASP A 294 -10.06 -19.03 -30.37
C ASP A 294 -11.09 -19.79 -31.22
N GLY A 295 -11.44 -19.19 -32.36
CA GLY A 295 -12.50 -19.66 -33.26
C GLY A 295 -13.94 -19.32 -32.85
N ALA A 296 -14.20 -18.77 -31.66
CA ALA A 296 -15.54 -18.30 -31.29
C ALA A 296 -15.94 -17.08 -32.13
N SER A 297 -17.07 -17.19 -32.82
CA SER A 297 -17.71 -16.12 -33.60
C SER A 297 -18.67 -15.28 -32.75
N GLU A 298 -19.16 -15.83 -31.65
CA GLU A 298 -20.07 -15.14 -30.74
C GLU A 298 -19.32 -14.56 -29.53
N PRO A 299 -19.66 -13.34 -29.09
CA PRO A 299 -19.07 -12.73 -27.91
C PRO A 299 -19.44 -13.54 -26.65
N PRO A 300 -18.47 -13.83 -25.77
CA PRO A 300 -18.74 -14.59 -24.56
C PRO A 300 -19.45 -13.75 -23.50
N VAL A 301 -20.17 -14.46 -22.62
CA VAL A 301 -20.65 -13.93 -21.33
C VAL A 301 -19.68 -14.35 -20.24
N PHE A 302 -19.21 -13.40 -19.45
CA PHE A 302 -18.25 -13.65 -18.37
C PHE A 302 -18.92 -13.71 -17.01
N TRP A 303 -18.38 -14.55 -16.15
CA TRP A 303 -18.66 -14.57 -14.72
C TRP A 303 -17.36 -14.33 -13.95
N THR A 304 -17.42 -13.52 -12.90
CA THR A 304 -16.23 -13.12 -12.13
C THR A 304 -16.49 -13.27 -10.63
N ARG A 305 -15.42 -13.51 -9.86
CA ARG A 305 -15.52 -13.84 -8.42
C ARG A 305 -15.14 -12.69 -7.50
N GLU A 306 -14.58 -11.62 -8.05
CA GLU A 306 -14.18 -10.43 -7.33
C GLU A 306 -15.41 -9.76 -6.71
N GLN A 307 -15.37 -9.54 -5.39
CA GLN A 307 -16.44 -8.91 -4.61
C GLN A 307 -15.97 -7.63 -3.89
N THR A 308 -14.66 -7.44 -3.77
CA THR A 308 -14.04 -6.32 -3.04
C THR A 308 -13.06 -5.56 -3.92
N GLY A 309 -12.73 -4.34 -3.51
CA GLY A 309 -11.70 -3.52 -4.16
C GLY A 309 -10.33 -4.18 -4.16
N GLU A 310 -9.99 -4.87 -3.08
CA GLU A 310 -8.74 -5.65 -2.95
C GLU A 310 -8.61 -6.69 -4.07
N GLN A 311 -9.67 -7.47 -4.30
CA GLN A 311 -9.72 -8.52 -5.32
C GLN A 311 -9.72 -7.93 -6.73
N ALA A 312 -10.40 -6.80 -6.91
CA ALA A 312 -10.56 -6.13 -8.20
C ALA A 312 -9.33 -5.28 -8.61
N ALA A 313 -8.44 -4.93 -7.67
CA ALA A 313 -7.29 -4.07 -7.94
C ALA A 313 -6.39 -4.59 -9.07
N ALA A 314 -6.27 -5.91 -9.23
CA ALA A 314 -5.53 -6.52 -10.33
C ALA A 314 -5.97 -6.02 -11.72
N TRP A 315 -7.26 -5.71 -11.92
CA TRP A 315 -7.77 -5.17 -13.18
C TRP A 315 -7.26 -3.76 -13.50
N LEU A 316 -6.94 -2.98 -12.47
CA LEU A 316 -6.48 -1.60 -12.59
C LEU A 316 -4.97 -1.48 -12.74
N PHE A 317 -4.21 -2.45 -12.24
CA PHE A 317 -2.75 -2.35 -12.13
C PHE A 317 -1.98 -3.40 -12.95
N PHE A 318 -2.48 -4.63 -13.11
CA PHE A 318 -1.71 -5.65 -13.83
C PHE A 318 -1.74 -5.40 -15.33
N GLN A 319 -0.56 -5.26 -15.93
CA GLN A 319 -0.43 -4.97 -17.36
C GLN A 319 -1.13 -6.01 -18.24
N HIS A 320 -1.07 -7.29 -17.88
CA HIS A 320 -1.71 -8.36 -18.66
C HIS A 320 -3.24 -8.27 -18.64
N LYS A 321 -3.86 -7.71 -17.60
CA LYS A 321 -5.32 -7.53 -17.53
C LYS A 321 -5.81 -6.47 -18.50
N LEU A 322 -5.07 -5.36 -18.62
CA LEU A 322 -5.35 -4.34 -19.64
C LEU A 322 -5.18 -4.91 -21.06
N ALA A 323 -4.11 -5.66 -21.30
CA ALA A 323 -3.88 -6.31 -22.59
C ALA A 323 -5.00 -7.32 -22.92
N TYR A 324 -5.47 -8.06 -21.93
CA TYR A 324 -6.61 -8.98 -22.05
C TYR A 324 -7.91 -8.26 -22.44
N LEU A 325 -8.25 -7.14 -21.77
CA LEU A 325 -9.45 -6.36 -22.11
C LEU A 325 -9.39 -5.78 -23.53
N ARG A 326 -8.24 -5.23 -23.93
CA ARG A 326 -8.00 -4.74 -25.30
C ARG A 326 -8.18 -5.84 -26.33
N SER A 327 -7.53 -6.99 -26.11
CA SER A 327 -7.63 -8.14 -27.00
C SER A 327 -9.07 -8.65 -27.17
N LEU A 328 -9.88 -8.66 -26.11
CA LEU A 328 -11.29 -9.02 -26.21
C LEU A 328 -12.10 -7.98 -26.98
N ALA A 329 -11.91 -6.70 -26.68
CA ALA A 329 -12.60 -5.60 -27.35
C ALA A 329 -12.30 -5.58 -28.86
N ASP A 330 -11.03 -5.72 -29.24
CA ASP A 330 -10.61 -5.77 -30.64
C ASP A 330 -11.19 -6.98 -31.36
N ARG A 331 -11.18 -8.15 -30.69
CA ARG A 331 -11.65 -9.41 -31.26
C ARG A 331 -13.14 -9.41 -31.58
N PHE A 332 -13.95 -8.83 -30.70
CA PHE A 332 -15.40 -8.80 -30.84
C PHE A 332 -15.93 -7.42 -31.29
N ALA A 333 -15.04 -6.58 -31.82
CA ALA A 333 -15.42 -5.29 -32.38
C ALA A 333 -16.40 -5.46 -33.55
N GLY A 334 -17.46 -4.64 -33.56
CA GLY A 334 -18.45 -4.62 -34.64
C GLY A 334 -19.48 -5.77 -34.61
N VAL A 335 -19.41 -6.67 -33.63
CA VAL A 335 -20.44 -7.71 -33.44
C VAL A 335 -21.71 -7.08 -32.83
N PRO A 336 -22.93 -7.39 -33.33
CA PRO A 336 -24.17 -6.77 -32.84
C PRO A 336 -24.49 -7.10 -31.38
N VAL A 337 -24.01 -8.25 -30.89
CA VAL A 337 -24.19 -8.70 -29.51
C VAL A 337 -23.09 -8.11 -28.64
N VAL A 338 -23.46 -7.54 -27.50
CA VAL A 338 -22.52 -6.92 -26.57
C VAL A 338 -21.99 -7.99 -25.61
N MET A 339 -20.67 -8.04 -25.42
CA MET A 339 -20.07 -8.85 -24.35
C MET A 339 -20.67 -8.43 -23.00
N SER A 340 -20.93 -9.38 -22.12
CA SER A 340 -21.38 -9.06 -20.76
C SER A 340 -20.52 -9.72 -19.70
N ARG A 341 -20.46 -9.11 -18.51
CA ARG A 341 -19.80 -9.69 -17.35
C ARG A 341 -20.65 -9.53 -16.11
N THR A 342 -20.87 -10.65 -15.42
CA THR A 342 -21.63 -10.70 -14.18
C THR A 342 -20.70 -10.79 -12.99
N PHE A 343 -20.94 -9.91 -12.01
CA PHE A 343 -20.34 -9.93 -10.69
C PHE A 343 -21.37 -10.42 -9.67
N CYS A 344 -20.97 -11.30 -8.76
CA CYS A 344 -21.72 -11.58 -7.56
C CYS A 344 -21.15 -10.73 -6.43
N ILE A 345 -21.84 -9.65 -6.07
CA ILE A 345 -21.44 -8.72 -5.00
C ILE A 345 -22.59 -8.71 -3.98
N PRO A 346 -22.54 -9.54 -2.93
CA PRO A 346 -23.57 -9.57 -1.92
C PRO A 346 -23.52 -8.33 -1.01
N GLU A 347 -24.65 -7.95 -0.44
CA GLU A 347 -24.78 -6.73 0.39
C GLU A 347 -23.86 -6.73 1.62
N ASN A 348 -23.64 -7.90 2.23
CA ASN A 348 -22.75 -8.02 3.38
C ASN A 348 -21.29 -7.68 3.03
N GLU A 349 -20.84 -7.97 1.81
CA GLU A 349 -19.50 -7.60 1.35
C GLU A 349 -19.38 -6.10 1.10
N VAL A 350 -20.45 -5.45 0.59
CA VAL A 350 -20.50 -3.98 0.47
C VAL A 350 -20.38 -3.30 1.83
N VAL A 351 -21.20 -3.73 2.80
CA VAL A 351 -21.22 -3.17 4.17
C VAL A 351 -19.86 -3.33 4.86
N ARG A 352 -19.21 -4.49 4.70
CA ARG A 352 -17.90 -4.77 5.32
C ARG A 352 -16.72 -4.10 4.60
N SER A 353 -16.91 -3.62 3.38
CA SER A 353 -15.87 -2.97 2.59
C SER A 353 -15.75 -1.50 2.98
N GLY A 354 -14.52 -1.01 3.14
CA GLY A 354 -14.29 0.43 3.32
C GLY A 354 -14.59 1.19 2.03
N ARG A 355 -14.89 2.50 2.12
CA ARG A 355 -15.21 3.33 0.94
C ARG A 355 -14.10 3.28 -0.13
N TYR A 356 -12.84 3.27 0.28
CA TYR A 356 -11.68 3.15 -0.62
C TYR A 356 -11.70 1.83 -1.43
N GLU A 357 -12.13 0.71 -0.85
CA GLU A 357 -12.27 -0.56 -1.59
C GLU A 357 -13.43 -0.52 -2.56
N ARG A 358 -14.58 0.03 -2.14
CA ARG A 358 -15.76 0.16 -3.01
C ARG A 358 -15.43 1.00 -4.23
N ILE A 359 -14.62 2.06 -4.06
CA ILE A 359 -14.12 2.89 -5.16
C ILE A 359 -13.22 2.09 -6.11
N LEU A 360 -12.29 1.27 -5.60
CA LEU A 360 -11.45 0.43 -6.46
C LEU A 360 -12.27 -0.60 -7.26
N LEU A 361 -13.25 -1.24 -6.61
CA LEU A 361 -14.17 -2.16 -7.27
C LEU A 361 -14.97 -1.44 -8.37
N PHE A 362 -15.51 -0.27 -8.04
CA PHE A 362 -16.21 0.58 -9.00
C PHE A 362 -15.33 0.93 -10.20
N LEU A 363 -14.08 1.34 -9.99
CA LEU A 363 -13.17 1.73 -11.07
C LEU A 363 -12.81 0.55 -11.98
N ALA A 364 -12.60 -0.64 -11.40
CA ALA A 364 -12.36 -1.86 -12.19
C ALA A 364 -13.57 -2.21 -13.06
N ILE A 365 -14.79 -2.04 -12.53
CA ILE A 365 -16.03 -2.23 -13.28
C ILE A 365 -16.21 -1.16 -14.37
N ALA A 366 -15.92 0.10 -14.06
CA ALA A 366 -15.97 1.20 -15.03
C ALA A 366 -14.99 1.02 -16.18
N LEU A 367 -13.81 0.45 -15.91
CA LEU A 367 -12.85 0.06 -16.95
C LEU A 367 -13.45 -0.97 -17.91
N MET A 368 -14.21 -1.96 -17.42
CA MET A 368 -14.82 -2.97 -18.28
C MET A 368 -15.94 -2.38 -19.14
N GLU A 369 -16.76 -1.48 -18.58
CA GLU A 369 -17.76 -0.70 -19.34
C GLU A 369 -17.11 0.15 -20.44
N LEU A 370 -15.96 0.78 -20.15
CA LEU A 370 -15.17 1.53 -21.14
C LEU A 370 -14.74 0.64 -22.32
N TYR A 371 -14.40 -0.62 -22.06
CA TYR A 371 -14.04 -1.61 -23.09
C TYR A 371 -15.25 -2.31 -23.73
N GLY A 372 -16.46 -1.77 -23.55
CA GLY A 372 -17.68 -2.27 -24.20
C GLY A 372 -18.21 -3.57 -23.61
N ILE A 373 -17.78 -3.94 -22.39
CA ILE A 373 -18.32 -5.10 -21.67
C ILE A 373 -19.45 -4.61 -20.77
N ARG A 374 -20.69 -4.98 -21.10
CA ARG A 374 -21.87 -4.64 -20.29
C ARG A 374 -21.82 -5.34 -18.94
N ILE A 375 -21.93 -4.58 -17.87
CA ILE A 375 -21.84 -5.12 -16.52
C ILE A 375 -23.21 -5.49 -15.98
N GLN A 376 -23.23 -6.59 -15.23
CA GLN A 376 -24.34 -7.04 -14.42
C GLN A 376 -23.83 -7.34 -13.01
N VAL A 377 -24.63 -7.02 -12.01
CA VAL A 377 -24.37 -7.34 -10.60
C VAL A 377 -25.56 -8.10 -10.04
N THR A 378 -25.29 -9.27 -9.47
CA THR A 378 -26.24 -10.01 -8.64
C THR A 378 -25.81 -9.93 -7.18
N VAL A 379 -26.78 -9.78 -6.28
CA VAL A 379 -26.56 -9.67 -4.83
C VAL A 379 -26.78 -11.00 -4.11
N ARG A 380 -27.18 -12.04 -4.84
CA ARG A 380 -27.54 -13.35 -4.33
C ARG A 380 -26.29 -14.10 -3.83
N PRO A 381 -26.15 -14.34 -2.51
CA PRO A 381 -24.92 -14.90 -1.93
C PRO A 381 -24.63 -16.33 -2.40
N GLU A 382 -25.64 -17.11 -2.79
CA GLU A 382 -25.50 -18.46 -3.32
C GLU A 382 -24.59 -18.54 -4.54
N TYR A 383 -24.46 -17.44 -5.29
CA TYR A 383 -23.59 -17.38 -6.46
C TYR A 383 -22.14 -16.96 -6.15
N SER A 384 -21.81 -16.70 -4.88
CA SER A 384 -20.44 -16.30 -4.47
C SER A 384 -19.41 -17.41 -4.63
N SER A 385 -19.86 -18.68 -4.67
CA SER A 385 -19.02 -19.86 -4.83
C SER A 385 -18.83 -20.27 -6.30
N VAL A 386 -19.60 -19.69 -7.22
CA VAL A 386 -19.49 -19.99 -8.65
C VAL A 386 -18.12 -19.55 -9.15
N ASP A 387 -17.40 -20.46 -9.81
CA ASP A 387 -16.07 -20.16 -10.35
C ASP A 387 -16.13 -19.10 -11.46
N GLY A 388 -15.04 -18.35 -11.65
CA GLY A 388 -14.92 -17.46 -12.80
C GLY A 388 -14.95 -18.26 -14.11
N PHE A 389 -15.74 -17.83 -15.08
CA PHE A 389 -15.83 -18.50 -16.39
C PHE A 389 -16.13 -17.52 -17.54
N ALA A 390 -15.86 -17.97 -18.77
CA ALA A 390 -16.33 -17.36 -20.01
C ALA A 390 -17.22 -18.36 -20.75
N LEU A 391 -18.46 -17.98 -21.02
CA LEU A 391 -19.47 -18.81 -21.67
C LEU A 391 -19.68 -18.35 -23.11
N VAL A 392 -19.42 -19.24 -24.07
CA VAL A 392 -19.89 -19.08 -25.45
C VAL A 392 -21.20 -19.87 -25.55
N THR A 393 -22.32 -19.15 -25.64
CA THR A 393 -23.68 -19.70 -25.51
C THR A 393 -23.89 -20.90 -26.44
N GLY A 394 -24.40 -22.00 -25.86
CA GLY A 394 -24.67 -23.25 -26.59
C GLY A 394 -23.44 -24.03 -27.07
N GLN A 395 -22.23 -23.50 -26.90
CA GLN A 395 -21.00 -24.12 -27.41
C GLN A 395 -20.12 -24.66 -26.29
N ARG A 396 -19.63 -23.79 -25.40
CA ARG A 396 -18.65 -24.16 -24.37
C ARG A 396 -18.61 -23.16 -23.22
N ALA A 397 -18.28 -23.64 -22.02
CA ALA A 397 -17.88 -22.82 -20.89
C ALA A 397 -16.39 -23.03 -20.61
N VAL A 398 -15.63 -21.94 -20.53
CA VAL A 398 -14.22 -21.94 -20.17
C VAL A 398 -14.10 -21.46 -18.74
N VAL A 399 -13.88 -22.39 -17.81
CA VAL A 399 -13.63 -22.05 -16.41
C VAL A 399 -12.22 -21.53 -16.29
N ALA A 400 -12.05 -20.41 -15.60
CA ALA A 400 -10.77 -19.77 -15.36
C ALA A 400 -10.85 -18.93 -14.09
N ASN A 401 -10.57 -19.56 -12.95
CA ASN A 401 -10.66 -18.93 -11.65
C ASN A 401 -9.30 -18.89 -10.93
N TRP A 402 -8.96 -17.73 -10.37
CA TRP A 402 -7.74 -17.49 -9.58
C TRP A 402 -8.04 -16.72 -8.27
N VAL A 403 -9.29 -16.27 -8.10
CA VAL A 403 -9.75 -15.50 -6.94
C VAL A 403 -10.51 -16.43 -6.00
N ARG A 404 -10.25 -16.30 -4.69
CA ARG A 404 -10.95 -17.08 -3.64
C ARG A 404 -10.95 -18.59 -3.92
N THR A 405 -9.78 -19.10 -4.28
CA THR A 405 -9.49 -20.51 -4.51
C THR A 405 -8.19 -20.89 -3.78
N GLU A 406 -8.12 -22.13 -3.30
CA GLU A 406 -6.93 -22.71 -2.67
C GLU A 406 -5.83 -23.06 -3.70
N ALA A 407 -6.20 -23.12 -4.98
CA ALA A 407 -5.27 -23.28 -6.10
C ALA A 407 -4.64 -21.93 -6.52
N LEU A 408 -3.54 -21.99 -7.27
CA LEU A 408 -3.03 -20.81 -8.01
C LEU A 408 -4.04 -20.42 -9.09
N TRP A 409 -4.56 -21.43 -9.78
CA TRP A 409 -5.67 -21.30 -10.72
C TRP A 409 -6.46 -22.60 -10.78
N ARG A 410 -7.71 -22.48 -11.23
CA ARG A 410 -8.57 -23.58 -11.66
C ARG A 410 -9.06 -23.26 -13.06
N ALA A 411 -8.71 -24.11 -14.01
CA ALA A 411 -9.11 -23.99 -15.40
C ALA A 411 -9.70 -25.29 -15.96
N ASP A 412 -10.74 -25.14 -16.76
CA ASP A 412 -11.44 -26.24 -17.44
C ASP A 412 -12.07 -25.74 -18.75
N THR A 413 -12.27 -26.63 -19.70
CA THR A 413 -13.08 -26.39 -20.90
C THR A 413 -14.22 -27.40 -20.95
N ILE A 414 -15.44 -26.91 -20.76
CA ILE A 414 -16.65 -27.70 -20.65
C ILE A 414 -17.43 -27.57 -21.96
N THR A 415 -17.72 -28.70 -22.61
CA THR A 415 -18.44 -28.75 -23.90
C THR A 415 -19.68 -29.65 -23.86
N ALA A 416 -19.88 -30.41 -22.77
CA ALA A 416 -21.07 -31.23 -22.62
C ALA A 416 -22.32 -30.36 -22.52
N ARG A 417 -23.33 -30.62 -23.36
CA ARG A 417 -24.51 -29.76 -23.50
C ARG A 417 -25.29 -29.54 -22.19
N SER A 418 -25.41 -30.58 -21.37
CA SER A 418 -26.05 -30.49 -20.04
C SER A 418 -25.33 -29.49 -19.14
N ASP A 419 -23.99 -29.55 -19.15
CA ASP A 419 -23.17 -28.77 -18.23
C ASP A 419 -23.08 -27.32 -18.71
N VAL A 420 -22.93 -27.10 -20.03
CA VAL A 420 -23.00 -25.76 -20.64
C VAL A 420 -24.35 -25.09 -20.34
N ARG A 421 -25.44 -25.85 -20.37
CA ARG A 421 -26.78 -25.34 -20.02
C ARG A 421 -26.86 -24.88 -18.57
N ALA A 422 -26.23 -25.57 -17.63
CA ALA A 422 -26.19 -25.14 -16.22
C ALA A 422 -25.52 -23.76 -16.06
N TYR A 423 -24.42 -23.50 -16.77
CA TYR A 423 -23.79 -22.16 -16.79
C TYR A 423 -24.70 -21.09 -17.40
N GLN A 424 -25.42 -21.43 -18.47
CA GLN A 424 -26.38 -20.52 -19.10
C GLN A 424 -27.53 -20.17 -18.15
N GLU A 425 -28.02 -21.14 -17.37
CA GLU A 425 -29.08 -20.93 -16.38
C GLU A 425 -28.63 -19.98 -15.26
N ILE A 426 -27.40 -20.14 -14.76
CA ILE A 426 -26.79 -19.22 -13.77
C ILE A 426 -26.70 -17.79 -14.31
N VAL A 427 -26.19 -17.62 -15.53
CA VAL A 427 -26.07 -16.31 -16.18
C VAL A 427 -27.44 -15.68 -16.38
N ASN A 428 -28.41 -16.44 -16.89
CA ASN A 428 -29.75 -15.94 -17.17
C ASN A 428 -30.45 -15.48 -15.89
N ASP A 429 -30.42 -16.28 -14.83
CA ASP A 429 -31.03 -15.91 -13.54
C ASP A 429 -30.36 -14.65 -12.95
N ALA A 430 -29.03 -14.60 -12.90
CA ALA A 430 -28.31 -13.43 -12.38
C ALA A 430 -28.56 -12.16 -13.22
N SER A 431 -28.68 -12.30 -14.54
CA SER A 431 -28.97 -11.17 -15.44
C SER A 431 -30.37 -10.61 -15.25
N SER A 432 -31.36 -11.46 -14.96
CA SER A 432 -32.77 -11.08 -14.82
C SER A 432 -33.05 -10.25 -13.56
N ALA A 433 -32.19 -10.38 -12.54
CA ALA A 433 -32.32 -9.73 -11.24
C ALA A 433 -31.15 -8.78 -10.95
N SER A 434 -30.55 -8.19 -12.00
CA SER A 434 -29.38 -7.33 -11.80
C SER A 434 -29.73 -6.02 -11.11
N VAL A 435 -28.94 -5.63 -10.10
CA VAL A 435 -29.12 -4.35 -9.37
C VAL A 435 -28.54 -3.14 -10.11
N VAL A 436 -27.86 -3.34 -11.24
CA VAL A 436 -27.22 -2.28 -12.05
C VAL A 436 -27.77 -2.21 -13.47
N ASP A 437 -29.08 -2.32 -13.64
CA ASP A 437 -29.68 -2.28 -14.98
C ASP A 437 -29.74 -0.86 -15.56
N GLY A 438 -29.64 -0.76 -16.89
CA GLY A 438 -29.71 0.49 -17.62
C GLY A 438 -29.19 0.38 -19.05
N PRO A 439 -29.73 1.18 -19.99
CA PRO A 439 -29.38 1.09 -21.41
C PRO A 439 -27.97 1.60 -21.73
N SER A 440 -27.42 2.48 -20.89
CA SER A 440 -26.11 3.12 -21.12
C SER A 440 -25.10 2.76 -20.01
N PRO A 441 -23.78 2.83 -20.29
CA PRO A 441 -22.76 2.71 -19.25
C PRO A 441 -22.97 3.69 -18.10
N VAL A 442 -23.39 4.93 -18.40
CA VAL A 442 -23.64 5.97 -17.38
C VAL A 442 -24.74 5.56 -16.41
N SER A 443 -25.88 5.08 -16.92
CA SER A 443 -26.99 4.62 -16.07
C SER A 443 -26.58 3.45 -15.17
N ARG A 444 -25.83 2.47 -15.71
CA ARG A 444 -25.40 1.29 -14.96
C ARG A 444 -24.36 1.64 -13.90
N LEU A 445 -23.39 2.49 -14.23
CA LEU A 445 -22.39 2.96 -13.29
C LEU A 445 -22.99 3.84 -12.20
N ARG A 446 -24.01 4.66 -12.49
CA ARG A 446 -24.72 5.40 -11.44
C ARG A 446 -25.51 4.48 -10.52
N ALA A 447 -26.19 3.47 -11.06
CA ALA A 447 -26.85 2.45 -10.23
C ALA A 447 -25.84 1.71 -9.35
N LEU A 448 -24.68 1.34 -9.91
CA LEU A 448 -23.58 0.72 -9.18
C LEU A 448 -23.04 1.62 -8.06
N SER A 449 -22.83 2.92 -8.33
CA SER A 449 -22.37 3.85 -7.27
C SER A 449 -23.39 3.96 -6.14
N GLY A 450 -24.69 3.96 -6.46
CA GLY A 450 -25.76 3.92 -5.46
C GLY A 450 -25.70 2.64 -4.63
N TYR A 451 -25.60 1.49 -5.28
CA TYR A 451 -25.48 0.19 -4.61
C TYR A 451 -24.23 0.09 -3.72
N LEU A 452 -23.10 0.62 -4.16
CA LEU A 452 -21.85 0.66 -3.40
C LEU A 452 -21.79 1.80 -2.36
N GLU A 453 -22.84 2.60 -2.23
CA GLU A 453 -22.93 3.78 -1.35
C GLU A 453 -21.79 4.79 -1.58
N ILE A 454 -21.43 5.04 -2.84
CA ILE A 454 -20.45 6.03 -3.24
C ILE A 454 -21.16 7.26 -3.77
N ASP A 455 -20.88 8.43 -3.19
CA ASP A 455 -21.40 9.70 -3.71
C ASP A 455 -20.94 9.93 -5.15
N TRP A 456 -21.91 9.91 -6.08
CA TRP A 456 -21.68 10.01 -7.52
C TRP A 456 -21.01 11.33 -7.93
N ARG A 457 -21.52 12.45 -7.42
CA ARG A 457 -21.03 13.80 -7.77
C ARG A 457 -19.59 13.98 -7.30
N TRP A 458 -19.31 13.57 -6.07
CA TRP A 458 -17.98 13.56 -5.49
C TRP A 458 -17.03 12.69 -6.31
N LEU A 459 -17.45 11.47 -6.66
CA LEU A 459 -16.63 10.51 -7.40
C LEU A 459 -16.25 11.02 -8.78
N VAL A 460 -17.24 11.48 -9.58
CA VAL A 460 -17.01 12.05 -10.91
C VAL A 460 -16.05 13.24 -10.85
N ARG A 461 -16.27 14.16 -9.89
CA ARG A 461 -15.40 15.34 -9.70
C ARG A 461 -13.97 14.94 -9.33
N ARG A 462 -13.80 13.99 -8.41
CA ARG A 462 -12.47 13.53 -7.97
C ARG A 462 -11.74 12.77 -9.06
N CYS A 463 -12.42 11.89 -9.79
CA CYS A 463 -11.84 11.21 -10.96
C CYS A 463 -11.40 12.18 -12.05
N ARG A 464 -12.20 13.23 -12.33
CA ARG A 464 -11.84 14.31 -13.26
C ARG A 464 -10.59 15.06 -12.81
N SER A 465 -10.54 15.46 -11.54
CA SER A 465 -9.41 16.20 -10.97
C SER A 465 -8.11 15.38 -11.00
N LEU A 466 -8.18 14.10 -10.61
CA LEU A 466 -7.01 13.23 -10.57
C LEU A 466 -6.54 12.83 -11.97
N SER A 467 -7.45 12.50 -12.90
CA SER A 467 -7.09 12.18 -14.29
C SER A 467 -6.45 13.36 -15.02
N ALA A 468 -6.86 14.60 -14.73
CA ALA A 468 -6.21 15.79 -15.30
C ALA A 468 -4.74 15.96 -14.83
N SER A 469 -4.40 15.46 -13.63
CA SER A 469 -3.03 15.51 -13.10
C SER A 469 -2.21 14.26 -13.44
N GLY A 470 -2.88 13.14 -13.72
CA GLY A 470 -2.30 11.82 -13.98
C GLY A 470 -1.82 11.12 -12.71
N VAL A 471 -2.14 9.83 -12.53
CA VAL A 471 -1.76 9.08 -11.32
C VAL A 471 -0.24 8.90 -11.22
N GLY A 472 0.48 8.89 -12.35
CA GLY A 472 1.95 8.82 -12.35
C GLY A 472 2.64 9.99 -11.65
N GLY A 473 1.97 11.15 -11.52
CA GLY A 473 2.45 12.29 -10.74
C GLY A 473 2.29 12.10 -9.22
N LEU A 474 1.36 11.26 -8.80
CA LEU A 474 1.07 10.91 -7.41
C LEU A 474 2.03 9.81 -6.92
N ALA A 475 2.08 8.68 -7.64
CA ALA A 475 2.87 7.52 -7.27
C ALA A 475 3.36 6.75 -8.49
N ARG A 476 4.64 6.37 -8.47
CA ARG A 476 5.28 5.61 -9.54
C ARG A 476 5.27 4.10 -9.24
N PRO A 477 4.85 3.24 -10.19
CA PRO A 477 5.08 1.80 -10.12
C PRO A 477 6.57 1.48 -10.35
N ARG A 478 7.08 0.46 -9.67
CA ARG A 478 8.47 0.00 -9.79
C ARG A 478 8.57 -1.37 -10.44
N SER A 479 7.59 -2.25 -10.22
CA SER A 479 7.47 -3.51 -10.92
C SER A 479 7.15 -3.30 -12.39
N ARG A 480 7.87 -4.02 -13.25
CA ARG A 480 7.63 -4.06 -14.70
C ARG A 480 6.29 -4.68 -15.09
N LEU A 481 5.63 -5.35 -14.15
CA LEU A 481 4.37 -6.07 -14.36
C LEU A 481 3.14 -5.20 -14.06
N ILE A 482 3.37 -3.98 -13.54
CA ILE A 482 2.34 -2.99 -13.22
C ILE A 482 2.32 -1.88 -14.27
N THR A 483 1.11 -1.45 -14.65
CA THR A 483 0.84 -0.24 -15.43
C THR A 483 -0.15 0.66 -14.69
N LEU A 484 -0.09 1.97 -14.96
CA LEU A 484 -1.11 2.93 -14.52
C LEU A 484 -2.14 3.23 -15.62
N ASP A 485 -1.91 2.79 -16.86
CA ASP A 485 -2.73 3.15 -18.02
C ASP A 485 -4.20 2.76 -17.85
N ALA A 486 -4.47 1.62 -17.23
CA ALA A 486 -5.82 1.12 -16.98
C ALA A 486 -6.56 2.00 -15.97
N LEU A 487 -5.89 2.36 -14.87
CA LEU A 487 -6.42 3.27 -13.86
C LEU A 487 -6.64 4.68 -14.44
N ASP A 488 -5.66 5.23 -15.17
CA ASP A 488 -5.79 6.56 -15.79
C ASP A 488 -6.96 6.59 -16.80
N GLN A 489 -7.15 5.54 -17.60
CA GLN A 489 -8.31 5.39 -18.49
C GLN A 489 -9.63 5.34 -17.73
N ALA A 490 -9.71 4.56 -16.65
CA ALA A 490 -10.92 4.45 -15.83
C ALA A 490 -11.27 5.79 -15.16
N LEU A 491 -10.28 6.48 -14.58
CA LEU A 491 -10.46 7.80 -13.96
C LEU A 491 -10.89 8.84 -14.99
N HIS A 492 -10.27 8.85 -16.18
CA HIS A 492 -10.65 9.75 -17.25
C HIS A 492 -12.09 9.49 -17.69
N PHE A 493 -12.43 8.23 -17.99
CA PHE A 493 -13.77 7.83 -18.39
C PHE A 493 -14.83 8.28 -17.38
N VAL A 494 -14.66 7.94 -16.10
CA VAL A 494 -15.58 8.34 -15.02
C VAL A 494 -15.62 9.86 -14.86
N GLY A 495 -14.49 10.54 -15.00
CA GLY A 495 -14.39 12.00 -14.91
C GLY A 495 -15.13 12.75 -16.03
N THR A 496 -15.33 12.12 -17.20
CA THR A 496 -16.12 12.68 -18.30
C THR A 496 -17.63 12.49 -18.16
N LEU A 497 -18.08 11.65 -17.22
CA LEU A 497 -19.50 11.38 -17.02
C LEU A 497 -20.25 12.59 -16.44
N PRO A 498 -21.57 12.72 -16.69
CA PRO A 498 -22.36 13.82 -16.17
C PRO A 498 -22.50 13.73 -14.63
N PRO A 499 -22.21 14.81 -13.89
CA PRO A 499 -22.33 14.85 -12.44
C PRO A 499 -23.79 14.89 -11.97
N ASP A 500 -24.70 15.40 -12.81
CA ASP A 500 -26.11 15.59 -12.52
C ASP A 500 -26.95 14.88 -13.59
N SER A 501 -27.78 13.90 -13.20
CA SER A 501 -28.99 13.52 -13.94
C SER A 501 -29.96 12.78 -13.05
#